data_AF-A0A166TPB6-F1
#
_entry.id   AF-A0A166TPB6-F1
#
_cell.length_a   1.000
_cell.length_b   1.000
_cell.length_c   1.000
_cell.angle_alpha   90.00
_cell.angle_beta   90.00
_cell.angle_gamma   90.00
#
_symmetry.space_group_name_H-M   'P 1'
#
loop_
_entity.id
_entity.type
_entity.pdbx_description
1 polymer ?
#
loop_
_entity_poly.entity_id
_entity_poly.type
_entity_poly.pdbx_seq_one_letter_code
_entity_poly.pdbx_strand_id
1 'polypeptide(L)'
;MGHMVNLVLPCDAPAVPHLVDVGYGGLGGLSMLFRPLPLVHGAVRVSFAPPEEHRLVRAPRPADDSTLADDAPAAQGWCLQARADKDEEWRTPHWFSTAEYTEADFEGMNFCLSKLPTRPTYNLLMCIKLHELPGGAIARTSVTGARAVKKVGGGREVLERWEWEEERVEAMRRLCGVNLEEGALEWVREKPGMALPFREDAEG
;
A
#
# COMPACT_ATOMS: atom_id res chain seq x y z
N MET A 1 11.62 -2.75 3.02
CA MET A 1 10.72 -1.58 2.77
C MET A 1 10.21 -1.07 4.11
N GLY A 2 10.23 0.24 4.37
CA GLY A 2 9.65 0.79 5.62
C GLY A 2 8.12 0.81 5.51
N HIS A 3 7.43 0.15 6.44
CA HIS A 3 5.97 0.11 6.50
C HIS A 3 5.53 0.00 7.95
N MET A 4 4.44 0.67 8.29
CA MET A 4 3.88 0.70 9.64
C MET A 4 2.59 -0.09 9.69
N VAL A 5 2.43 -0.90 10.73
CA VAL A 5 1.20 -1.63 10.99
C VAL A 5 0.78 -1.44 12.44
N ASN A 6 -0.52 -1.55 12.71
CA ASN A 6 -1.04 -1.48 14.06
C ASN A 6 -1.38 -2.89 14.56
N LEU A 7 -0.97 -3.19 15.79
CA LEU A 7 -1.44 -4.37 16.52
C LEU A 7 -2.44 -3.90 17.57
N VAL A 8 -3.71 -4.27 17.37
CA VAL A 8 -4.82 -3.81 18.21
C VAL A 8 -5.32 -4.97 19.06
N LEU A 9 -5.39 -4.76 20.38
CA LEU A 9 -6.03 -5.68 21.31
C LEU A 9 -7.46 -5.18 21.58
N PRO A 10 -8.51 -5.90 21.14
CA PRO A 10 -9.88 -5.47 21.43
C PRO A 10 -10.22 -5.68 22.91
N CYS A 11 -10.90 -4.72 23.53
CA CYS A 11 -11.27 -4.79 24.95
C CYS A 11 -12.26 -5.93 25.28
N ASP A 12 -13.17 -6.23 24.35
CA ASP A 12 -14.31 -7.16 24.57
C ASP A 12 -14.19 -8.47 23.77
N ALA A 13 -12.98 -8.80 23.27
CA ALA A 13 -12.73 -9.97 22.43
C ALA A 13 -11.62 -10.85 23.03
N PRO A 14 -11.30 -12.02 22.42
CA PRO A 14 -10.19 -12.85 22.88
C PRO A 14 -8.90 -12.04 23.01
N ALA A 15 -8.07 -12.39 23.98
CA ALA A 15 -6.79 -11.73 24.29
C ALA A 15 -5.69 -11.96 23.23
N VAL A 16 -6.07 -11.89 21.95
CA VAL A 16 -5.19 -12.05 20.79
C VAL A 16 -5.14 -10.72 20.04
N PRO A 17 -3.94 -10.11 19.89
CA PRO A 17 -3.77 -8.93 19.07
C PRO A 17 -4.23 -9.19 17.64
N HIS A 18 -4.81 -8.19 17.00
CA HIS A 18 -5.18 -8.23 15.60
C HIS A 18 -4.28 -7.27 14.81
N LEU A 19 -3.78 -7.74 13.67
CA LEU A 19 -3.14 -6.90 12.68
C LEU A 19 -4.20 -6.02 12.02
N VAL A 20 -3.96 -4.71 12.05
CA VAL A 20 -4.74 -3.69 11.35
C VAL A 20 -3.78 -2.87 10.50
N ASP A 21 -4.01 -2.87 9.19
CA ASP A 21 -3.20 -2.15 8.23
C ASP A 21 -4.09 -1.43 7.23
N VAL A 22 -4.15 -0.11 7.40
CA VAL A 22 -4.87 0.81 6.52
C VAL A 22 -3.92 1.65 5.65
N GLY A 23 -2.60 1.41 5.75
CA GLY A 23 -1.56 2.23 5.13
C GLY A 23 -0.88 1.60 3.92
N TYR A 24 -1.02 0.28 3.71
CA TYR A 24 -0.27 -0.41 2.65
C TYR A 24 -0.62 0.02 1.23
N GLY A 25 -1.88 0.42 0.97
CA GLY A 25 -2.34 0.86 -0.35
C GLY A 25 -2.45 -0.24 -1.44
N GLY A 26 -1.81 -1.40 -1.24
CA GLY A 26 -1.79 -2.53 -2.16
C GLY A 26 -0.62 -2.47 -3.15
N LEU A 27 -0.10 -3.62 -3.55
CA LEU A 27 1.09 -3.76 -4.42
C LEU A 27 0.84 -4.77 -5.53
N GLY A 28 1.28 -4.47 -6.76
CA GLY A 28 1.33 -5.46 -7.84
C GLY A 28 -0.02 -6.11 -8.20
N GLY A 29 -1.13 -5.42 -7.95
CA GLY A 29 -2.49 -5.94 -8.18
C GLY A 29 -3.14 -6.61 -6.96
N LEU A 30 -2.38 -6.87 -5.89
CA LEU A 30 -2.89 -7.36 -4.61
C LEU A 30 -3.51 -6.21 -3.82
N SER A 31 -4.62 -6.49 -3.16
CA SER A 31 -5.29 -5.52 -2.32
C SER A 31 -4.67 -5.44 -0.91
N MET A 32 -4.95 -4.33 -0.24
CA MET A 32 -4.65 -4.16 1.18
C MET A 32 -5.55 -5.03 2.06
N LEU A 33 -5.11 -5.24 3.30
CA LEU A 33 -5.94 -5.86 4.33
C LEU A 33 -7.15 -4.94 4.60
N PHE A 34 -8.37 -5.47 4.46
CA PHE A 34 -9.60 -4.68 4.66
C PHE A 34 -10.26 -4.91 6.03
N ARG A 35 -9.93 -6.03 6.69
CA ARG A 35 -10.46 -6.38 8.01
C ARG A 35 -9.33 -6.81 8.94
N PRO A 36 -9.46 -6.57 10.26
CA PRO A 36 -8.48 -7.04 11.22
C PRO A 36 -8.21 -8.55 11.07
N LEU A 37 -6.94 -8.94 11.12
CA LEU A 37 -6.51 -10.33 11.01
C LEU A 37 -5.87 -10.74 12.34
N PRO A 38 -6.39 -11.77 13.06
CA PRO A 38 -5.82 -12.17 14.33
C PRO A 38 -4.36 -12.60 14.15
N LEU A 39 -3.49 -12.19 15.06
CA LEU A 39 -2.05 -12.46 15.04
C LEU A 39 -1.77 -13.92 15.46
N VAL A 40 -2.22 -14.85 14.61
CA VAL A 40 -2.11 -16.30 14.80
C VAL A 40 -1.48 -16.90 13.54
N HIS A 41 -0.49 -17.77 13.72
CA HIS A 41 0.16 -18.43 12.60
C HIS A 41 -0.87 -19.26 11.81
N GLY A 42 -0.92 -19.04 10.50
CA GLY A 42 -1.87 -19.69 9.59
C GLY A 42 -3.24 -19.04 9.52
N ALA A 43 -3.50 -17.93 10.23
CA ALA A 43 -4.78 -17.22 10.11
C ALA A 43 -4.98 -16.69 8.69
N VAL A 44 -6.07 -17.09 8.03
CA VAL A 44 -6.43 -16.68 6.67
C VAL A 44 -7.69 -15.81 6.68
N ARG A 45 -7.72 -14.79 5.81
CA ARG A 45 -8.91 -13.99 5.51
C ARG A 45 -9.07 -13.76 4.01
N VAL A 46 -10.31 -13.74 3.56
CA VAL A 46 -10.65 -13.25 2.21
C VAL A 46 -10.51 -11.73 2.20
N SER A 47 -9.91 -11.21 1.14
CA SER A 47 -9.76 -9.78 0.85
C SER A 47 -11.11 -9.14 0.51
N PHE A 48 -11.13 -7.82 0.34
CA PHE A 48 -12.30 -7.16 -0.25
C PHE A 48 -12.46 -7.45 -1.76
N ALA A 49 -11.45 -8.09 -2.35
CA ALA A 49 -11.38 -8.45 -3.75
C ALA A 49 -11.38 -9.99 -3.99
N PRO A 50 -12.45 -10.75 -3.64
CA PRO A 50 -12.48 -12.19 -3.87
C PRO A 50 -12.15 -12.57 -5.33
N PRO A 51 -11.40 -13.64 -5.58
CA PRO A 51 -11.01 -14.71 -4.64
C PRO A 51 -9.72 -14.45 -3.85
N GLU A 52 -9.19 -13.22 -3.86
CA GLU A 52 -7.95 -12.88 -3.18
C GLU A 52 -8.02 -13.14 -1.66
N GLU A 53 -6.93 -13.66 -1.09
CA GLU A 53 -6.80 -14.01 0.32
C GLU A 53 -5.50 -13.46 0.92
N HIS A 54 -5.55 -13.17 2.22
CA HIS A 54 -4.44 -12.77 3.07
C HIS A 54 -4.19 -13.82 4.15
N ARG A 55 -2.93 -14.05 4.52
CA ARG A 55 -2.54 -14.97 5.61
C ARG A 55 -1.42 -14.41 6.46
N LEU A 56 -1.45 -14.69 7.76
CA LEU A 56 -0.29 -14.46 8.64
C LEU A 56 0.52 -15.73 8.86
N VAL A 57 1.84 -15.61 8.70
CA VAL A 57 2.79 -16.70 8.95
C VAL A 57 3.87 -16.19 9.88
N ARG A 58 4.04 -16.86 11.02
CA ARG A 58 5.22 -16.68 11.86
C ARG A 58 6.44 -17.31 11.17
N ALA A 59 7.40 -16.50 10.77
CA ALA A 59 8.57 -16.93 10.00
C ALA A 59 9.79 -16.01 10.25
N PRO A 60 11.01 -16.48 9.95
CA PRO A 60 12.19 -15.62 9.91
C PRO A 60 12.02 -14.48 8.92
N ARG A 61 12.71 -13.36 9.16
CA ARG A 61 12.83 -12.29 8.17
C ARG A 61 13.43 -12.84 6.85
N PRO A 62 12.89 -12.47 5.67
CA PRO A 62 13.48 -12.82 4.38
C PRO A 62 14.95 -12.37 4.27
N ALA A 63 15.81 -13.23 3.74
CA ALA A 63 17.27 -13.03 3.70
C ALA A 63 17.72 -11.86 2.80
N ASP A 64 16.92 -11.54 1.78
CA ASP A 64 17.15 -10.45 0.83
C ASP A 64 16.91 -9.05 1.41
N ASP A 65 16.34 -8.94 2.61
CA ASP A 65 16.03 -7.67 3.29
C ASP A 65 16.92 -7.42 4.53
N SER A 66 17.91 -8.28 4.80
CA SER A 66 18.80 -8.19 5.95
C SER A 66 20.19 -7.65 5.57
N THR A 67 20.68 -6.64 6.32
CA THR A 67 22.09 -6.22 6.30
C THR A 67 22.87 -6.81 7.48
N LEU A 68 22.25 -7.69 8.27
CA LEU A 68 22.92 -8.40 9.36
C LEU A 68 23.83 -9.48 8.76
N ALA A 69 24.94 -9.76 9.43
CA ALA A 69 25.86 -10.81 9.04
C ALA A 69 25.14 -12.17 8.91
N ASP A 70 25.61 -13.02 7.99
CA ASP A 70 24.99 -14.32 7.65
C ASP A 70 24.85 -15.28 8.85
N ASP A 71 25.56 -15.01 9.94
CA ASP A 71 25.58 -15.78 11.19
C ASP A 71 24.65 -15.24 12.30
N ALA A 72 23.97 -14.12 12.08
CA ALA A 72 22.99 -13.61 13.04
C ALA A 72 21.74 -14.51 13.08
N PRO A 73 21.24 -14.91 14.27
CA PRO A 73 20.01 -15.69 14.35
C PRO A 73 18.86 -14.89 13.72
N ALA A 74 18.24 -15.47 12.69
CA ALA A 74 17.20 -14.78 11.95
C ALA A 74 16.04 -14.41 12.89
N ALA A 75 15.82 -13.10 13.04
CA ALA A 75 14.75 -12.58 13.89
C ALA A 75 13.41 -13.18 13.44
N GLN A 76 12.72 -13.86 14.37
CA GLN A 76 11.38 -14.37 14.14
C GLN A 76 10.41 -13.20 14.16
N GLY A 77 9.54 -13.13 13.15
CA GLY A 77 8.48 -12.13 13.07
C GLY A 77 7.27 -12.70 12.33
N TRP A 78 6.53 -11.81 11.69
CA TRP A 78 5.29 -12.12 11.01
C TRP A 78 5.37 -11.69 9.55
N CYS A 79 5.13 -12.64 8.66
CA CYS A 79 4.88 -12.39 7.24
C CYS A 79 3.38 -12.23 7.03
N LEU A 80 2.94 -11.06 6.57
CA LEU A 80 1.64 -10.96 5.94
C LEU A 80 1.81 -11.38 4.48
N GLN A 81 1.14 -12.47 4.12
CA GLN A 81 1.13 -13.06 2.79
C GLN A 81 -0.19 -12.77 2.08
N ALA A 82 -0.16 -12.69 0.75
CA ALA A 82 -1.36 -12.57 -0.06
C ALA A 82 -1.25 -13.39 -1.36
N ARG A 83 -2.39 -13.84 -1.87
CA ARG A 83 -2.51 -14.53 -3.17
C ARG A 83 -3.77 -14.07 -3.89
N ALA A 84 -3.73 -13.99 -5.22
CA ALA A 84 -4.87 -13.49 -5.99
C ALA A 84 -5.99 -14.54 -6.15
N ASP A 85 -5.61 -15.83 -6.16
CA ASP A 85 -6.53 -16.98 -6.25
C ASP A 85 -6.02 -18.13 -5.36
N LYS A 86 -6.84 -19.16 -5.13
CA LYS A 86 -6.52 -20.34 -4.32
C LYS A 86 -5.43 -21.22 -4.93
N ASP A 87 -5.32 -21.20 -6.26
CA ASP A 87 -4.32 -21.98 -7.01
C ASP A 87 -3.02 -21.19 -7.24
N GLU A 88 -2.99 -19.91 -6.88
CA GLU A 88 -1.78 -19.09 -6.96
C GLU A 88 -0.89 -19.20 -5.72
N GLU A 89 0.41 -19.00 -5.93
CA GLU A 89 1.40 -18.97 -4.86
C GLU A 89 1.21 -17.77 -3.92
N TRP A 90 1.50 -17.99 -2.64
CA TRP A 90 1.54 -16.94 -1.64
C TRP A 90 2.73 -16.01 -1.88
N ARG A 91 2.46 -14.73 -2.04
CA ARG A 91 3.47 -13.67 -2.06
C ARG A 91 3.57 -13.03 -0.69
N THR A 92 4.76 -12.58 -0.31
CA THR A 92 4.99 -11.92 0.99
C THR A 92 5.18 -10.41 0.78
N PRO A 93 4.10 -9.60 0.77
CA PRO A 93 4.19 -8.15 0.61
C PRO A 93 5.02 -7.45 1.69
N HIS A 94 5.06 -7.98 2.90
CA HIS A 94 5.79 -7.40 4.02
C HIS A 94 6.01 -8.39 5.16
N TRP A 95 7.07 -8.12 5.91
CA TRP A 95 7.42 -8.76 7.17
C TRP A 95 7.45 -7.69 8.27
N PHE A 96 7.04 -8.03 9.49
CA PHE A 96 7.09 -7.14 10.64
C PHE A 96 7.43 -7.90 11.93
N SER A 97 8.03 -7.20 12.90
CA SER A 97 8.19 -7.68 14.27
C SER A 97 7.06 -7.13 15.15
N THR A 98 6.92 -7.65 16.37
CA THR A 98 6.00 -7.11 17.37
C THR A 98 6.69 -6.08 18.29
N ALA A 99 7.86 -5.59 17.89
CA ALA A 99 8.53 -4.54 18.66
C ALA A 99 7.70 -3.26 18.60
N GLU A 100 7.56 -2.59 19.74
CA GLU A 100 6.90 -1.30 19.80
C GLU A 100 7.83 -0.22 19.25
N TYR A 101 7.25 0.72 18.51
CA TYR A 101 7.93 1.86 17.93
C TYR A 101 7.30 3.14 18.48
N THR A 102 8.14 4.14 18.72
CA THR A 102 7.72 5.46 19.17
C THR A 102 7.41 6.37 17.98
N GLU A 103 6.79 7.51 18.25
CA GLU A 103 6.57 8.55 17.23
C GLU A 103 7.88 9.00 16.57
N ALA A 104 8.95 9.18 17.35
CA ALA A 104 10.27 9.56 16.84
C ALA A 104 10.85 8.51 15.89
N ASP A 105 10.63 7.23 16.14
CA ASP A 105 11.05 6.17 15.21
C ASP A 105 10.30 6.26 13.88
N PHE A 106 9.00 6.57 13.94
CA PHE A 106 8.17 6.76 12.76
C PHE A 106 8.54 8.02 11.99
N GLU A 107 8.91 9.12 12.64
CA GLU A 107 9.43 10.32 11.98
C GLU A 107 10.70 10.01 11.18
N GLY A 108 11.65 9.30 11.78
CA GLY A 108 12.88 8.89 11.10
C GLY A 108 12.61 8.00 9.88
N MET A 109 11.69 7.03 10.03
CA MET A 109 11.29 6.17 8.91
C MET A 109 10.56 6.94 7.81
N ASN A 110 9.62 7.82 8.17
CA ASN A 110 8.86 8.64 7.24
C ASN A 110 9.79 9.59 6.48
N PHE A 111 10.77 10.20 7.14
CA PHE A 111 11.80 11.00 6.49
C PHE A 111 12.54 10.17 5.43
N CYS A 112 12.98 8.97 5.79
CA CYS A 112 13.68 8.09 4.85
C CYS A 112 12.82 7.73 3.62
N LEU A 113 11.55 7.41 3.82
CA LEU A 113 10.62 7.09 2.73
C LEU A 113 10.26 8.30 1.87
N SER A 114 10.18 9.49 2.47
CA SER A 114 9.69 10.71 1.81
C SER A 114 10.80 11.56 1.19
N LYS A 115 12.06 11.39 1.62
CA LYS A 115 13.17 12.26 1.24
C LYS A 115 14.34 11.56 0.55
N LEU A 116 14.45 10.22 0.62
CA LEU A 116 15.54 9.51 -0.05
C LEU A 116 15.16 9.17 -1.51
N PRO A 117 15.93 9.65 -2.52
CA PRO A 117 15.61 9.44 -3.93
C PRO A 117 15.57 7.98 -4.39
N THR A 118 16.20 7.08 -3.63
CA THR A 118 16.24 5.64 -3.91
C THR A 118 14.96 4.91 -3.49
N ARG A 119 14.04 5.58 -2.78
CA ARG A 119 12.79 4.97 -2.31
C ARG A 119 11.67 5.17 -3.33
N PRO A 120 10.83 4.15 -3.60
CA PRO A 120 9.74 4.27 -4.58
C PRO A 120 8.78 5.43 -4.29
N THR A 121 8.47 5.66 -3.01
CA THR A 121 7.59 6.73 -2.54
C THR A 121 8.11 8.14 -2.83
N TYR A 122 9.41 8.31 -3.06
CA TYR A 122 9.99 9.60 -3.43
C TYR A 122 9.72 9.98 -4.89
N ASN A 123 9.48 9.01 -5.78
CA ASN A 123 9.28 9.24 -7.22
C ASN A 123 7.91 8.77 -7.72
N LEU A 124 6.96 8.55 -6.82
CA LEU A 124 5.66 7.98 -7.14
C LEU A 124 4.54 8.87 -6.64
N LEU A 125 3.82 9.48 -7.60
CA LEU A 125 2.54 10.10 -7.32
C LEU A 125 1.42 9.06 -7.51
N MET A 126 0.75 8.73 -6.42
CA MET A 126 -0.33 7.75 -6.40
C MET A 126 -1.40 8.18 -5.41
N CYS A 127 -2.66 8.01 -5.79
CA CYS A 127 -3.78 8.13 -4.88
C CYS A 127 -4.65 6.87 -4.95
N ILE A 128 -5.02 6.33 -3.79
CA ILE A 128 -5.86 5.14 -3.67
C ILE A 128 -7.04 5.48 -2.78
N LYS A 129 -8.24 5.10 -3.21
CA LYS A 129 -9.47 5.24 -2.42
C LYS A 129 -10.26 3.95 -2.42
N LEU A 130 -10.76 3.58 -1.24
CA LEU A 130 -11.76 2.54 -1.09
C LEU A 130 -13.15 3.17 -1.03
N HIS A 131 -14.11 2.51 -1.69
CA HIS A 131 -15.51 2.93 -1.73
C HIS A 131 -16.39 1.73 -1.43
N GLU A 132 -17.38 1.91 -0.57
CA GLU A 132 -18.45 0.94 -0.43
C GLU A 132 -19.47 1.12 -1.56
N LEU A 133 -19.83 0.02 -2.21
CA LEU A 133 -20.84 -0.04 -3.26
C LEU A 133 -22.18 -0.50 -2.68
N PRO A 134 -23.32 -0.26 -3.38
CA PRO A 134 -24.59 -0.87 -3.01
C PRO A 134 -24.45 -2.39 -2.85
N GLY A 135 -24.93 -2.93 -1.73
CA GLY A 135 -24.80 -4.35 -1.38
C GLY A 135 -23.53 -4.71 -0.59
N GLY A 136 -22.72 -3.74 -0.16
CA GLY A 136 -21.60 -3.95 0.77
C GLY A 136 -20.31 -4.44 0.12
N ALA A 137 -20.27 -4.54 -1.22
CA ALA A 137 -19.04 -4.78 -1.95
C ALA A 137 -18.11 -3.55 -1.87
N ILE A 138 -16.79 -3.77 -1.87
CA ILE A 138 -15.82 -2.67 -1.84
C ILE A 138 -15.17 -2.52 -3.21
N ALA A 139 -15.10 -1.28 -3.69
CA ALA A 139 -14.31 -0.90 -4.85
C ALA A 139 -13.02 -0.20 -4.41
N ARG A 140 -11.93 -0.48 -5.11
CA ARG A 140 -10.67 0.28 -5.00
C ARG A 140 -10.46 1.09 -6.26
N THR A 141 -10.38 2.41 -6.13
CA THR A 141 -9.94 3.31 -7.19
C THR A 141 -8.47 3.65 -6.98
N SER A 142 -7.67 3.63 -8.03
CA SER A 142 -6.26 4.00 -7.99
C SER A 142 -5.93 4.92 -9.15
N VAL A 143 -5.39 6.09 -8.83
CA VAL A 143 -4.89 7.09 -9.77
C VAL A 143 -3.37 7.08 -9.67
N THR A 144 -2.68 6.68 -10.73
CA THR A 144 -1.21 6.62 -10.77
C THR A 144 -0.71 6.63 -12.20
N GLY A 145 0.41 7.31 -12.44
CA GLY A 145 0.94 7.50 -13.81
C GLY A 145 -0.14 8.07 -14.74
N ALA A 146 -0.26 7.55 -15.95
CA ALA A 146 -1.16 8.02 -17.01
C ALA A 146 -2.60 7.44 -16.98
N ARG A 147 -3.07 6.90 -15.83
CA ARG A 147 -4.40 6.25 -15.78
C ARG A 147 -5.04 6.14 -14.40
N ALA A 148 -6.37 6.02 -14.41
CA ALA A 148 -7.18 5.59 -13.29
C ALA A 148 -7.65 4.14 -13.49
N VAL A 149 -7.65 3.36 -12.41
CA VAL A 149 -8.08 1.96 -12.41
C VAL A 149 -9.06 1.73 -11.26
N LYS A 150 -10.15 1.03 -11.54
CA LYS A 150 -11.09 0.52 -10.54
C LYS A 150 -10.95 -1.00 -10.41
N LYS A 151 -10.94 -1.49 -9.17
CA LYS A 151 -10.97 -2.92 -8.85
C LYS A 151 -12.21 -3.22 -8.00
N VAL A 152 -12.97 -4.25 -8.37
CA VAL A 152 -14.11 -4.79 -7.62
C VAL A 152 -14.05 -6.30 -7.71
N GLY A 153 -13.93 -7.01 -6.58
CA GLY A 153 -13.60 -8.44 -6.63
C GLY A 153 -12.27 -8.67 -7.35
N GLY A 154 -12.17 -9.78 -8.10
CA GLY A 154 -11.07 -10.04 -9.03
C GLY A 154 -11.10 -9.20 -10.32
N GLY A 155 -12.17 -8.44 -10.55
CA GLY A 155 -12.33 -7.62 -11.75
C GLY A 155 -11.52 -6.32 -11.69
N ARG A 156 -10.90 -5.95 -12.83
CA ARG A 156 -10.14 -4.71 -12.98
C ARG A 156 -10.57 -3.97 -14.25
N GLU A 157 -10.87 -2.69 -14.10
CA GLU A 157 -11.29 -1.80 -15.18
C GLU A 157 -10.39 -0.56 -15.22
N VAL A 158 -9.96 -0.14 -16.41
CA VAL A 158 -9.35 1.17 -16.59
C VAL A 158 -10.50 2.17 -16.74
N LEU A 159 -10.62 3.09 -15.79
CA LEU A 159 -11.66 4.11 -15.85
C LEU A 159 -11.33 5.16 -16.90
N GLU A 160 -10.10 5.68 -16.84
CA GLU A 160 -9.68 6.84 -17.61
C GLU A 160 -8.17 6.77 -17.87
N ARG A 161 -7.74 7.43 -18.95
CA ARG A 161 -6.34 7.65 -19.32
C ARG A 161 -6.17 9.12 -19.65
N TRP A 162 -4.96 9.60 -19.45
CA TRP A 162 -4.60 10.99 -19.70
C TRP A 162 -3.17 11.07 -20.20
N GLU A 163 -2.88 12.16 -20.89
CA GLU A 163 -1.55 12.46 -21.41
C GLU A 163 -0.87 13.52 -20.55
N TRP A 164 -1.67 14.38 -19.91
CA TRP A 164 -1.20 15.59 -19.25
C TRP A 164 -1.31 15.49 -17.73
N GLU A 165 -0.40 16.16 -17.02
CA GLU A 165 -0.38 16.15 -15.55
C GLU A 165 -1.64 16.80 -14.96
N GLU A 166 -2.14 17.86 -15.58
CA GLU A 166 -3.35 18.58 -15.15
C GLU A 166 -4.58 17.67 -15.14
N GLU A 167 -4.67 16.75 -16.10
CA GLU A 167 -5.74 15.75 -16.17
C GLU A 167 -5.61 14.71 -15.04
N ARG A 168 -4.38 14.33 -14.68
CA ARG A 168 -4.12 13.46 -13.53
C ARG A 168 -4.54 14.11 -12.22
N VAL A 169 -4.17 15.38 -12.03
CA VAL A 169 -4.50 16.16 -10.82
C VAL A 169 -6.02 16.29 -10.69
N GLU A 170 -6.71 16.61 -11.79
CA GLU A 170 -8.17 16.68 -11.83
C GLU A 170 -8.81 15.31 -11.54
N ALA A 171 -8.24 14.21 -12.06
CA ALA A 171 -8.70 12.87 -11.75
C ALA A 171 -8.50 12.51 -10.27
N MET A 172 -7.39 12.89 -9.63
CA MET A 172 -7.18 12.70 -8.18
C MET A 172 -8.24 13.44 -7.37
N ARG A 173 -8.57 14.67 -7.76
CA ARG A 173 -9.62 15.45 -7.13
C ARG A 173 -10.99 14.79 -7.26
N ARG A 174 -11.41 14.45 -8.48
CA ARG A 174 -12.74 13.90 -8.74
C ARG A 174 -12.93 12.47 -8.23
N LEU A 175 -11.96 11.59 -8.47
CA LEU A 175 -12.08 10.17 -8.17
C LEU A 175 -11.72 9.86 -6.71
N CYS A 176 -10.72 10.55 -6.16
CA CYS A 176 -10.23 10.29 -4.82
C CYS A 176 -10.62 11.37 -3.80
N GLY A 177 -10.97 12.58 -4.23
CA GLY A 177 -11.27 13.69 -3.32
C GLY A 177 -10.00 14.37 -2.78
N VAL A 178 -8.87 14.22 -3.47
CA VAL A 178 -7.59 14.81 -3.06
C VAL A 178 -7.31 16.04 -3.92
N ASN A 179 -7.18 17.19 -3.28
CA ASN A 179 -6.70 18.42 -3.91
C ASN A 179 -5.20 18.53 -3.63
N LEU A 180 -4.39 18.67 -4.67
CA LEU A 180 -2.97 18.97 -4.50
C LEU A 180 -2.80 20.49 -4.38
N GLU A 181 -2.10 20.90 -3.33
CA GLU A 181 -1.73 22.30 -3.13
C GLU A 181 -0.64 22.71 -4.13
N GLU A 182 -0.51 24.01 -4.36
CA GLU A 182 0.43 24.58 -5.34
C GLU A 182 1.87 24.09 -5.13
N GLY A 183 2.38 24.17 -3.89
CA GLY A 183 3.73 23.68 -3.58
C GLY A 183 3.94 22.17 -3.79
N ALA A 184 2.87 21.37 -3.70
CA ALA A 184 2.94 19.95 -4.05
C ALA A 184 3.05 19.74 -5.56
N LEU A 185 2.35 20.55 -6.35
CA LEU A 185 2.41 20.52 -7.82
C LEU A 185 3.77 21.01 -8.33
N GLU A 186 4.33 22.06 -7.74
CA GLU A 186 5.70 22.52 -8.03
C GLU A 186 6.70 21.39 -7.79
N TRP A 187 6.61 20.73 -6.63
CA TRP A 187 7.50 19.60 -6.32
C TRP A 187 7.32 18.43 -7.29
N VAL A 188 6.09 18.14 -7.73
CA VAL A 188 5.83 17.12 -8.75
C VAL A 188 6.50 17.49 -10.07
N ARG A 189 6.33 18.74 -10.52
CA ARG A 189 6.91 19.26 -11.77
C ARG A 189 8.44 19.14 -11.78
N GLU A 190 9.10 19.33 -10.64
CA GLU A 190 10.55 19.22 -10.49
C GLU A 190 11.11 17.78 -10.46
N LYS A 191 10.27 16.74 -10.50
CA LYS A 191 10.68 15.34 -10.31
C LYS A 191 10.64 14.53 -11.61
N PRO A 192 11.80 14.33 -12.27
CA PRO A 192 11.88 13.56 -13.51
C PRO A 192 11.37 12.13 -13.30
N GLY A 193 10.45 11.68 -14.17
CA GLY A 193 9.88 10.33 -14.13
C GLY A 193 8.67 10.16 -13.21
N MET A 194 8.31 11.16 -12.39
CA MET A 194 7.08 11.16 -11.61
C MET A 194 5.97 11.96 -12.28
N ALA A 195 6.28 13.17 -12.78
CA ALA A 195 5.36 14.00 -13.53
C ALA A 195 5.12 13.46 -14.94
N LEU A 196 3.87 13.57 -15.40
CA LEU A 196 3.55 13.59 -16.81
C LEU A 196 3.93 14.97 -17.40
N PRO A 197 3.96 15.11 -18.73
CA PRO A 197 4.11 16.42 -19.35
C PRO A 197 3.02 17.40 -18.87
N PHE A 198 3.40 18.65 -18.63
CA PHE A 198 2.47 19.75 -18.45
C PHE A 198 2.18 20.38 -19.82
N ARG A 199 0.95 20.85 -20.05
CA ARG A 199 0.58 21.43 -21.34
C ARG A 199 1.35 22.71 -21.63
N GLU A 200 1.53 23.55 -20.61
CA GLU A 200 2.24 24.82 -20.72
C GLU A 200 3.68 24.65 -21.20
N ASP A 201 4.34 23.54 -20.82
CA ASP A 201 5.71 23.24 -21.18
C ASP A 201 5.84 22.69 -22.62
N ALA A 202 4.73 22.27 -23.25
CA ALA A 202 4.69 21.73 -24.60
C ALA A 202 4.34 22.78 -25.67
N GLU A 203 3.82 23.94 -25.27
CA GLU A 203 3.38 25.02 -26.16
C GLU A 203 4.39 26.19 -26.25
N GLY A 204 5.53 26.11 -25.55
CA GLY A 204 6.63 27.10 -25.54
C GLY A 204 7.93 26.58 -26.15
#